data_AF-V6T938-F1
#
_entry.id   AF-V6T938-F1
#
_cell.length_a   1.000
_cell.length_b   1.000
_cell.length_c   1.000
_cell.angle_alpha   90.00
_cell.angle_beta   90.00
_cell.angle_gamma   90.00
#
_symmetry.space_group_name_H-M   'P 1'
#
loop_
_entity.id
_entity.type
_entity.pdbx_description
1 polymer ?
#
loop_
_entity_poly.entity_id
_entity_poly.type
_entity_poly.pdbx_seq_one_letter_code
_entity_poly.pdbx_strand_id
1 'polypeptide(L)'
;MKQTLEASSTATSGLPIYLSAQMVSASSSPTSASAGTHCGVRAPLQARQYTWPPRHSFATRPAPSDVWSLGVILYELTTLRRPDFLEGKDPKDVFVDGWRPDLSGITDGFIKSILERIFLLEPERRPTARELHETLATFDIPVSELGGQCVMLKYKCGSLKTALNGANARIALLEEDVKTKSTKVDALEDQSKEHLAMIKALESRLAQFGDRMNTADPQSSLFLLPRLMRAAHTNSTETVRMLLEERLGVGQRDAQGPPGQERLDYLMIAASL
;
A
#
# COMPACT_ATOMS: atom_id res chain seq x y z
N MET A 1 -35.37 -44.43 -35.77
CA MET A 1 -34.83 -43.15 -36.27
C MET A 1 -34.82 -42.20 -35.08
N LYS A 2 -33.71 -42.04 -34.37
CA LYS A 2 -32.52 -41.17 -34.63
C LYS A 2 -32.82 -39.66 -34.54
N GLN A 3 -31.93 -39.00 -33.79
CA GLN A 3 -31.62 -37.56 -33.61
C GLN A 3 -32.31 -36.87 -32.41
N THR A 4 -31.63 -36.45 -31.32
CA THR A 4 -30.32 -35.80 -31.06
C THR A 4 -30.35 -34.29 -31.29
N LEU A 5 -30.22 -33.51 -30.18
CA LEU A 5 -29.28 -32.38 -30.03
C LEU A 5 -29.39 -31.79 -28.62
N GLU A 6 -28.43 -32.13 -27.77
CA GLU A 6 -28.03 -31.33 -26.60
C GLU A 6 -26.93 -30.35 -27.02
N ALA A 7 -26.92 -29.16 -26.43
CA ALA A 7 -25.76 -28.25 -26.46
C ALA A 7 -25.63 -27.45 -25.15
N SER A 8 -24.43 -27.58 -24.58
CA SER A 8 -23.64 -26.62 -23.78
C SER A 8 -24.18 -26.05 -22.46
N SER A 9 -23.51 -26.42 -21.36
CA SER A 9 -22.73 -25.43 -20.61
C SER A 9 -21.60 -26.07 -19.79
N THR A 10 -20.47 -25.39 -19.82
CA THR A 10 -19.11 -25.71 -19.38
C THR A 10 -18.95 -26.11 -17.90
N ALA A 11 -18.31 -27.25 -17.67
CA ALA A 11 -17.72 -27.65 -16.39
C ALA A 11 -16.21 -27.34 -16.39
N THR A 12 -15.75 -26.52 -15.44
CA THR A 12 -14.33 -26.40 -15.11
C THR A 12 -14.06 -27.29 -13.91
N SER A 13 -13.55 -28.50 -14.19
CA SER A 13 -13.16 -29.48 -13.18
C SER A 13 -11.79 -29.14 -12.61
N GLY A 14 -11.74 -28.93 -11.29
CA GLY A 14 -10.50 -28.91 -10.54
C GLY A 14 -9.92 -30.32 -10.44
N LEU A 15 -8.69 -30.48 -10.94
CA LEU A 15 -7.92 -31.71 -10.88
C LEU A 15 -7.52 -32.05 -9.43
N PRO A 16 -7.75 -33.29 -8.94
CA PRO A 16 -7.09 -33.78 -7.73
C PRO A 16 -5.68 -34.27 -8.09
N ILE A 17 -4.66 -33.70 -7.43
CA ILE A 17 -3.28 -34.17 -7.51
C ILE A 17 -3.18 -35.49 -6.72
N TYR A 18 -3.27 -36.61 -7.44
CA TYR A 18 -2.84 -37.92 -6.95
C TYR A 18 -1.32 -38.00 -7.05
N LEU A 19 -0.62 -38.03 -5.91
CA LEU A 19 0.78 -38.42 -5.86
C LEU A 19 0.86 -39.95 -5.93
N SER A 20 1.08 -40.49 -7.12
CA SER A 20 1.35 -41.92 -7.32
C SER A 20 2.78 -42.25 -6.88
N ALA A 21 2.91 -43.02 -5.79
CA ALA A 21 4.17 -43.69 -5.45
C ALA A 21 4.40 -44.85 -6.44
N GLN A 22 5.28 -44.65 -7.41
CA GLN A 22 5.69 -45.70 -8.34
C GLN A 22 6.71 -46.61 -7.64
N MET A 23 6.24 -47.75 -7.13
CA MET A 23 7.11 -48.88 -6.80
C MET A 23 7.57 -49.54 -8.10
N VAL A 24 8.85 -49.34 -8.46
CA VAL A 24 9.50 -50.12 -9.51
C VAL A 24 9.85 -51.49 -8.93
N SER A 25 9.06 -52.48 -9.29
CA SER A 25 9.39 -53.90 -9.15
C SER A 25 10.42 -54.28 -10.23
N ALA A 26 11.65 -54.55 -9.85
CA ALA A 26 12.62 -55.21 -10.72
C ALA A 26 12.73 -56.68 -10.31
N SER A 27 12.05 -57.55 -11.07
CA SER A 27 12.35 -58.99 -11.09
C SER A 27 13.62 -59.22 -11.90
N SER A 28 14.63 -59.89 -11.34
CA SER A 28 15.62 -60.70 -12.07
C SER A 28 16.49 -61.49 -11.08
N SER A 29 16.42 -62.81 -11.16
CA SER A 29 17.30 -63.78 -10.49
C SER A 29 18.72 -63.83 -11.11
N PRO A 30 19.72 -64.48 -10.48
CA PRO A 30 21.10 -64.00 -10.46
C PRO A 30 21.99 -64.65 -11.53
N THR A 31 22.89 -63.86 -12.09
CA THR A 31 24.07 -64.37 -12.80
C THR A 31 25.30 -63.63 -12.30
N SER A 32 26.25 -64.41 -11.81
CA SER A 32 27.60 -64.05 -11.37
C SER A 32 28.38 -63.24 -12.41
N ALA A 33 28.97 -62.11 -11.99
CA ALA A 33 30.36 -61.75 -12.30
C ALA A 33 30.74 -60.39 -11.70
N SER A 34 31.82 -60.42 -10.92
CA SER A 34 32.72 -59.33 -10.54
C SER A 34 32.84 -58.16 -11.53
N ALA A 35 32.64 -56.93 -11.06
CA ALA A 35 33.63 -55.84 -11.04
C ALA A 35 32.93 -54.51 -10.71
N GLY A 36 33.65 -53.60 -10.06
CA GLY A 36 33.12 -52.43 -9.37
C GLY A 36 32.28 -51.46 -10.21
N THR A 37 31.39 -50.73 -9.53
CA THR A 37 31.44 -49.26 -9.42
C THR A 37 30.41 -48.85 -8.37
N HIS A 38 30.87 -48.09 -7.38
CA HIS A 38 30.09 -47.51 -6.30
C HIS A 38 29.06 -46.52 -6.90
N CYS A 39 27.85 -46.97 -7.24
CA CYS A 39 26.77 -46.10 -7.67
C CYS A 39 25.99 -45.60 -6.45
N GLY A 40 26.52 -44.56 -5.80
CA GLY A 40 25.81 -43.81 -4.78
C GLY A 40 24.70 -42.99 -5.42
N VAL A 41 23.48 -43.52 -5.48
CA VAL A 41 22.29 -42.73 -5.82
C VAL A 41 22.07 -41.74 -4.68
N ARG A 42 22.62 -40.52 -4.85
CA ARG A 42 22.47 -39.42 -3.91
C ARG A 42 21.01 -38.96 -3.97
N ALA A 43 20.21 -39.34 -2.98
CA ALA A 43 18.88 -38.76 -2.81
C ALA A 43 18.97 -37.22 -2.88
N PRO A 44 18.07 -36.54 -3.61
CA PRO A 44 18.10 -35.09 -3.75
C PRO A 44 18.17 -34.46 -2.36
N LEU A 45 18.93 -33.36 -2.22
CA LEU A 45 19.21 -32.71 -0.92
C LEU A 45 17.94 -32.44 -0.09
N GLN A 46 16.80 -32.28 -0.77
CA GLN A 46 15.47 -32.08 -0.21
C GLN A 46 14.90 -33.29 0.56
N ALA A 47 15.23 -34.52 0.17
CA ALA A 47 14.75 -35.73 0.87
C ALA A 47 15.62 -36.07 2.10
N ARG A 48 16.82 -35.50 2.20
CA ARG A 48 17.80 -35.83 3.25
C ARG A 48 17.41 -35.36 4.63
N GLN A 49 16.59 -34.31 4.75
CA GLN A 49 16.10 -33.80 6.04
C GLN A 49 15.09 -34.74 6.71
N TYR A 50 14.31 -35.48 5.89
CA TYR A 50 13.39 -36.52 6.34
C TYR A 50 14.12 -37.83 6.67
N THR A 51 15.39 -37.96 6.29
CA THR A 51 16.16 -39.18 6.54
C THR A 51 16.95 -39.03 7.84
N TRP A 52 16.84 -40.04 8.70
CA TRP A 52 17.61 -40.16 9.95
C TRP A 52 19.13 -39.96 9.74
N PRO A 53 19.86 -39.27 10.64
CA PRO A 53 21.30 -39.05 10.49
C PRO A 53 22.10 -40.36 10.55
N PRO A 54 23.10 -40.59 9.67
CA PRO A 54 23.73 -41.90 9.50
C PRO A 54 24.69 -42.36 10.60
N ARG A 55 24.59 -41.88 11.85
CA ARG A 55 25.61 -42.15 12.90
C ARG A 55 25.54 -43.53 13.54
N HIS A 56 24.49 -44.30 13.32
CA HIS A 56 24.34 -45.61 13.94
C HIS A 56 24.22 -46.72 12.89
N SER A 57 25.20 -47.61 12.89
CA SER A 57 25.24 -48.82 12.07
C SER A 57 23.98 -49.66 12.29
N PHE A 58 23.37 -50.02 11.16
CA PHE A 58 22.17 -50.82 10.99
C PHE A 58 22.12 -52.07 11.88
N ALA A 59 21.09 -52.16 12.73
CA ALA A 59 20.52 -53.44 13.19
C ALA A 59 19.11 -53.34 13.81
N THR A 60 18.60 -52.16 14.19
CA THR A 60 17.34 -52.08 14.96
C THR A 60 16.26 -51.26 14.26
N ARG A 61 15.40 -51.96 13.48
CA ARG A 61 14.02 -51.62 13.07
C ARG A 61 13.80 -50.31 12.24
N PRO A 62 12.91 -50.27 11.22
CA PRO A 62 12.58 -49.02 10.49
C PRO A 62 11.83 -47.96 11.33
N ALA A 63 11.25 -48.36 12.46
CA ALA A 63 10.40 -47.54 13.31
C ALA A 63 11.01 -46.20 13.80
N PRO A 64 12.31 -46.08 14.14
CA PRO A 64 12.89 -44.79 14.51
C PRO A 64 12.89 -43.80 13.34
N SER A 65 13.14 -44.25 12.11
CA SER A 65 13.17 -43.37 10.93
C SER A 65 11.78 -42.80 10.60
N ASP A 66 10.73 -43.58 10.78
CA ASP A 66 9.35 -43.15 10.53
C ASP A 66 8.90 -42.07 11.52
N VAL A 67 9.23 -42.23 12.81
CA VAL A 67 8.91 -41.23 13.84
C VAL A 67 9.67 -39.93 13.61
N TRP A 68 10.92 -39.99 13.14
CA TRP A 68 11.67 -38.79 12.74
C TRP A 68 10.96 -38.04 11.60
N SER A 69 10.60 -38.77 10.53
CA SER A 69 9.92 -38.21 9.36
C SER A 69 8.58 -37.56 9.75
N LEU A 70 7.84 -38.20 10.67
CA LEU A 70 6.61 -37.66 11.24
C LEU A 70 6.86 -36.36 12.02
N GLY A 71 7.96 -36.28 12.78
CA GLY A 71 8.39 -35.04 13.43
C GLY A 71 8.63 -33.90 12.44
N VAL A 72 9.25 -34.19 11.29
CA VAL A 72 9.46 -33.19 10.22
C VAL A 72 8.12 -32.67 9.69
N ILE A 73 7.17 -33.57 9.42
CA ILE A 73 5.81 -33.20 8.98
C ILE A 73 5.10 -32.34 10.03
N LEU A 74 5.17 -32.75 11.31
CA LEU A 74 4.52 -32.01 12.40
C LEU A 74 5.15 -30.62 12.61
N TYR A 75 6.46 -30.49 12.45
CA TYR A 75 7.15 -29.21 12.46
C TYR A 75 6.67 -28.30 11.32
N GLU A 76 6.54 -28.83 10.10
CA GLU A 76 6.02 -28.07 8.95
C GLU A 76 4.60 -27.59 9.18
N LEU A 77 3.72 -28.44 9.72
CA LEU A 77 2.33 -28.09 9.98
C LEU A 77 2.18 -26.99 11.04
N THR A 78 3.05 -26.99 12.05
CA THR A 78 2.95 -26.05 13.18
C THR A 78 3.64 -24.72 12.93
N THR A 79 4.68 -24.70 12.10
CA THR A 79 5.39 -23.47 11.73
C THR A 79 4.95 -22.90 10.39
N LEU A 80 4.24 -23.69 9.57
CA LEU A 80 3.93 -23.42 8.16
C LEU A 80 5.17 -23.07 7.34
N ARG A 81 6.33 -23.57 7.77
CA ARG A 81 7.64 -23.33 7.17
C ARG A 81 8.32 -24.66 6.91
N ARG A 82 9.10 -24.69 5.84
CA ARG A 82 9.96 -25.84 5.55
C ARG A 82 11.14 -25.83 6.52
N PRO A 83 11.45 -26.95 7.20
CA PRO A 83 12.61 -27.02 8.08
C PRO A 83 13.89 -26.84 7.26
N ASP A 84 14.85 -26.14 7.83
CA ASP A 84 16.20 -26.06 7.28
C ASP A 84 17.21 -26.57 8.31
N PHE A 85 17.04 -27.83 8.70
CA PHE A 85 17.91 -28.45 9.71
C PHE A 85 19.36 -28.61 9.26
N LEU A 86 19.63 -28.53 7.96
CA LEU A 86 20.96 -28.80 7.41
C LEU A 86 21.71 -27.52 7.07
N GLU A 87 21.04 -26.38 6.86
CA GLU A 87 21.66 -25.11 6.46
C GLU A 87 22.67 -25.27 5.28
N GLY A 88 22.39 -26.20 4.36
CA GLY A 88 23.28 -26.53 3.25
C GLY A 88 24.55 -27.34 3.58
N LYS A 89 24.74 -27.78 4.83
CA LYS A 89 25.88 -28.61 5.29
C LYS A 89 25.58 -30.11 5.18
N ASP A 90 26.61 -30.95 5.29
CA ASP A 90 26.40 -32.40 5.33
C ASP A 90 25.75 -32.82 6.67
N PRO A 91 24.77 -33.76 6.67
CA PRO A 91 24.14 -34.23 7.91
C PRO A 91 25.12 -34.67 9.00
N LYS A 92 26.30 -35.19 8.63
CA LYS A 92 27.34 -35.62 9.59
C LYS A 92 28.02 -34.46 10.30
N ASP A 93 27.95 -33.26 9.76
CA ASP A 93 28.53 -32.05 10.35
C ASP A 93 27.52 -31.31 11.24
N VAL A 94 26.22 -31.53 10.99
CA VAL A 94 25.15 -30.80 11.69
C VAL A 94 24.59 -31.57 12.88
N PHE A 95 24.29 -32.86 12.72
CA PHE A 95 23.62 -33.65 13.76
C PHE A 95 24.60 -34.18 14.82
N VAL A 96 25.39 -33.31 15.44
CA VAL A 96 26.39 -33.66 16.46
C VAL A 96 25.75 -33.78 17.85
N ASP A 97 26.44 -34.39 18.80
CA ASP A 97 25.96 -34.49 20.19
C ASP A 97 25.61 -33.11 20.75
N GLY A 98 24.40 -32.99 21.30
CA GLY A 98 23.84 -31.71 21.76
C GLY A 98 23.05 -30.94 20.71
N TRP A 99 22.96 -31.40 19.45
CA TRP A 99 22.09 -30.78 18.45
C TRP A 99 20.63 -30.76 18.91
N ARG A 100 19.96 -29.64 18.66
CA ARG A 100 18.53 -29.44 18.89
C ARG A 100 17.94 -28.62 17.74
N PRO A 101 16.73 -28.94 17.28
CA PRO A 101 16.04 -28.11 16.30
C PRO A 101 15.62 -26.78 16.95
N ASP A 102 15.59 -25.72 16.16
CA ASP A 102 14.93 -24.48 16.59
C ASP A 102 13.41 -24.68 16.61
N LEU A 103 12.83 -24.58 17.80
CA LEU A 103 11.38 -24.69 18.02
C LEU A 103 10.78 -23.36 18.51
N SER A 104 11.49 -22.24 18.38
CA SER A 104 11.04 -20.92 18.82
C SER A 104 9.76 -20.46 18.10
N GLY A 105 9.56 -20.91 16.86
CA GLY A 105 8.37 -20.60 16.06
C GLY A 105 7.10 -21.37 16.46
N ILE A 106 7.16 -22.25 17.46
CA ILE A 106 6.04 -23.09 17.89
C ILE A 106 5.48 -22.54 19.21
N THR A 107 4.26 -22.01 19.14
CA THR A 107 3.56 -21.42 20.30
C THR A 107 2.98 -22.48 21.23
N ASP A 108 2.56 -23.62 20.68
CA ASP A 108 1.93 -24.69 21.44
C ASP A 108 2.98 -25.49 22.24
N GLY A 109 2.91 -25.40 23.57
CA GLY A 109 3.86 -26.05 24.47
C GLY A 109 3.78 -27.58 24.43
N PHE A 110 2.61 -28.14 24.14
CA PHE A 110 2.42 -29.59 24.03
C PHE A 110 3.08 -30.11 22.76
N ILE A 111 2.81 -29.50 21.60
CA ILE A 111 3.46 -29.87 20.34
C ILE A 111 4.97 -29.66 20.42
N LYS A 112 5.42 -28.57 21.04
CA LYS A 112 6.84 -28.34 21.30
C LYS A 112 7.47 -29.50 22.09
N SER A 113 6.84 -29.95 23.17
CA SER A 113 7.32 -31.08 23.97
C SER A 113 7.39 -32.41 23.19
N ILE A 114 6.45 -32.63 22.26
CA ILE A 114 6.46 -33.82 21.38
C ILE A 114 7.63 -33.75 20.42
N LEU A 115 7.83 -32.61 19.76
CA LEU A 115 8.91 -32.43 18.78
C LEU A 115 10.29 -32.52 19.43
N GLU A 116 10.47 -32.00 20.65
CA GLU A 116 11.71 -32.15 21.43
C GLU A 116 12.06 -33.63 21.66
N ARG A 117 11.06 -34.49 21.93
CA ARG A 117 11.24 -35.93 22.13
C ARG A 117 11.49 -36.68 20.82
N ILE A 118 10.84 -36.28 19.73
CA ILE A 118 11.01 -36.90 18.41
C ILE A 118 12.41 -36.62 17.85
N PHE A 119 12.89 -35.38 17.96
CA PHE A 119 14.16 -34.94 17.40
C PHE A 119 15.40 -35.25 18.27
N LEU A 120 15.29 -36.19 19.21
CA LEU A 120 16.47 -36.75 19.89
C LEU A 120 17.32 -37.57 18.91
N LEU A 121 18.63 -37.33 18.92
CA LEU A 121 19.63 -38.05 18.11
C LEU A 121 19.94 -39.45 18.64
N GLU A 122 19.40 -39.84 19.79
CA GLU A 122 19.54 -41.18 20.35
C GLU A 122 18.26 -41.96 20.03
N PRO A 123 18.30 -42.97 19.13
CA PRO A 123 17.09 -43.64 18.65
C PRO A 123 16.35 -44.38 19.77
N GLU A 124 17.07 -44.91 20.76
CA GLU A 124 16.51 -45.63 21.91
C GLU A 124 15.78 -44.72 22.90
N ARG A 125 16.02 -43.40 22.85
CA ARG A 125 15.31 -42.41 23.67
C ARG A 125 14.12 -41.77 22.96
N ARG A 126 13.95 -42.05 21.67
CA ARG A 126 12.82 -41.55 20.89
C ARG A 126 11.55 -42.29 21.31
N PRO A 127 10.40 -41.59 21.42
CA PRO A 127 9.14 -42.26 21.65
C PRO A 127 8.81 -43.25 20.53
N THR A 128 8.18 -44.35 20.88
CA THR A 128 7.63 -45.28 19.89
C THR A 128 6.38 -44.71 19.22
N ALA A 129 6.02 -45.20 18.03
CA ALA A 129 4.78 -44.81 17.38
C ALA A 129 3.54 -45.05 18.26
N ARG A 130 3.56 -46.10 19.09
CA ARG A 130 2.51 -46.40 20.06
C ARG A 130 2.42 -45.36 21.17
N GLU A 131 3.55 -45.00 21.78
CA GLU A 131 3.61 -43.98 22.83
C GLU A 131 3.18 -42.60 22.29
N LEU A 132 3.59 -42.28 21.06
CA LEU A 132 3.18 -41.05 20.39
C LEU A 132 1.67 -41.03 20.12
N HIS A 133 1.12 -42.14 19.64
CA HIS A 133 -0.32 -42.28 19.44
C HIS A 133 -1.09 -42.12 20.76
N GLU A 134 -0.67 -42.79 21.84
CA GLU A 134 -1.30 -42.67 23.15
C GLU A 134 -1.23 -41.22 23.67
N THR A 135 -0.10 -40.55 23.48
CA THR A 135 0.08 -39.13 23.86
C THR A 135 -0.86 -38.21 23.07
N LEU A 136 -0.98 -38.41 21.75
CA LEU A 136 -1.85 -37.59 20.90
C LEU A 136 -3.34 -37.89 21.12
N ALA A 137 -3.70 -39.14 21.38
CA ALA A 137 -5.09 -39.56 21.61
C ALA A 137 -5.67 -38.99 22.93
N THR A 138 -4.84 -38.76 23.94
CA THR A 138 -5.29 -38.07 25.17
C THR A 138 -5.73 -36.63 24.95
N PHE A 139 -5.36 -36.03 23.81
CA PHE A 139 -5.68 -34.67 23.41
C PHE A 139 -6.81 -34.59 22.39
N ASP A 140 -7.63 -35.65 22.24
CA ASP A 140 -8.78 -35.66 21.32
C ASP A 140 -9.75 -34.50 21.63
N ILE A 141 -9.51 -33.35 21.02
CA ILE A 141 -10.54 -32.37 20.73
C ILE A 141 -11.40 -33.06 19.67
N PRO A 142 -12.66 -33.36 19.96
CA PRO A 142 -13.49 -34.08 19.01
C PRO A 142 -13.52 -33.30 17.70
N VAL A 143 -13.31 -34.00 16.58
CA VAL A 143 -13.23 -33.40 15.23
C VAL A 143 -14.44 -32.49 14.92
N SER A 144 -15.59 -32.75 15.56
CA SER A 144 -16.79 -31.91 15.51
C SER A 144 -16.60 -30.51 16.09
N GLU A 145 -15.85 -30.35 17.17
CA GLU A 145 -15.54 -29.05 17.78
C GLU A 145 -14.53 -28.25 16.95
N LEU A 146 -13.53 -28.92 16.38
CA LEU A 146 -12.59 -28.30 15.43
C LEU A 146 -13.29 -27.82 14.16
N GLY A 147 -14.28 -28.58 13.67
CA GLY A 147 -15.14 -28.17 12.56
C GLY A 147 -15.86 -26.86 12.83
N GLY A 148 -16.45 -26.71 14.02
CA GLY A 148 -17.08 -25.47 14.47
C GLY A 148 -16.12 -24.29 14.52
N GLN A 149 -14.91 -24.50 15.07
CA GLN A 149 -13.88 -23.46 15.11
C GLN A 149 -13.40 -23.05 13.71
N CYS A 150 -13.25 -24.00 12.79
CA CYS A 150 -12.83 -23.71 11.42
C CYS A 150 -13.88 -22.88 10.66
N VAL A 151 -15.17 -23.23 10.80
CA VAL A 151 -16.28 -22.44 10.22
C VAL A 151 -16.32 -21.03 10.82
N MET A 152 -16.20 -20.92 12.15
CA MET A 152 -16.16 -19.63 12.85
C MET A 152 -14.98 -18.77 12.40
N LEU A 153 -13.78 -19.35 12.27
CA LEU A 153 -12.59 -18.65 11.81
C LEU A 153 -12.76 -18.19 10.37
N LYS A 154 -13.31 -19.03 9.49
CA LYS A 154 -13.62 -18.66 8.09
C LYS A 154 -14.60 -17.49 8.02
N TYR A 155 -15.64 -17.49 8.86
CA TYR A 155 -16.57 -16.37 8.98
C TYR A 155 -15.87 -15.09 9.44
N LYS A 156 -15.07 -15.14 10.51
CA LYS A 156 -14.29 -14.01 11.02
C LYS A 156 -13.34 -13.45 9.97
N CYS A 157 -12.62 -14.30 9.25
CA CYS A 157 -11.73 -13.90 8.15
C CYS A 157 -12.51 -13.22 7.00
N GLY A 158 -13.69 -13.73 6.65
CA GLY A 158 -14.57 -13.11 5.65
C GLY A 158 -15.05 -11.72 6.09
N SER A 159 -15.51 -11.60 7.34
CA SER A 159 -15.93 -10.33 7.94
C SER A 159 -14.79 -9.31 7.95
N LEU A 160 -13.60 -9.71 8.40
CA LEU A 160 -12.41 -8.86 8.44
C LEU A 160 -11.98 -8.43 7.04
N LYS A 161 -12.02 -9.32 6.05
CA LYS A 161 -11.72 -9.00 4.65
C LYS A 161 -12.66 -7.95 4.09
N THR A 162 -13.97 -8.06 4.37
CA THR A 162 -14.96 -7.07 3.95
C THR A 162 -14.73 -5.72 4.63
N ALA A 163 -14.46 -5.71 5.94
CA ALA A 163 -14.16 -4.49 6.68
C ALA A 163 -12.89 -3.79 6.16
N LEU A 164 -11.84 -4.57 5.87
CA LEU A 164 -10.58 -4.05 5.30
C LEU A 164 -10.81 -3.42 3.92
N ASN A 165 -11.55 -4.08 3.04
CA ASN A 165 -11.90 -3.54 1.72
C ASN A 165 -12.71 -2.23 1.85
N GLY A 166 -13.66 -2.19 2.78
CA GLY A 166 -14.43 -0.98 3.06
C GLY A 166 -13.58 0.17 3.60
N ALA A 167 -12.62 -0.12 4.49
CA ALA A 167 -11.67 0.88 5.00
C ALA A 167 -10.77 1.42 3.87
N ASN A 168 -10.26 0.54 3.00
CA ASN A 168 -9.44 0.95 1.85
C ASN A 168 -10.21 1.86 0.89
N ALA A 169 -11.49 1.57 0.61
CA ALA A 169 -12.32 2.43 -0.22
C ALA A 169 -12.53 3.82 0.41
N ARG A 170 -12.69 3.90 1.73
CA ARG A 170 -12.81 5.18 2.46
C ARG A 170 -11.51 5.97 2.44
N ILE A 171 -10.36 5.30 2.54
CA ILE A 171 -9.04 5.94 2.44
C ILE A 171 -8.87 6.56 1.05
N ALA A 172 -9.14 5.80 -0.02
CA ALA A 172 -9.05 6.31 -1.39
C ALA A 172 -9.96 7.55 -1.61
N LEU A 173 -11.18 7.54 -1.07
CA LEU A 173 -12.09 8.68 -1.15
C LEU A 173 -11.54 9.91 -0.40
N LEU A 174 -10.97 9.71 0.79
CA LEU A 174 -10.38 10.79 1.57
C LEU A 174 -9.12 11.37 0.92
N GLU A 175 -8.29 10.54 0.29
CA GLU A 175 -7.11 10.98 -0.46
C GLU A 175 -7.49 11.92 -1.62
N GLU A 176 -8.53 11.57 -2.38
CA GLU A 176 -9.04 12.42 -3.48
C GLU A 176 -9.67 13.72 -2.97
N ASP A 177 -10.42 13.68 -1.85
CA ASP A 177 -10.99 14.88 -1.25
C ASP A 177 -9.89 15.81 -0.70
N VAL A 178 -8.86 15.27 -0.06
CA VAL A 178 -7.70 16.03 0.42
C VAL A 178 -6.95 16.67 -0.76
N LYS A 179 -6.72 15.93 -1.85
CA LYS A 179 -6.09 16.47 -3.06
C LYS A 179 -6.91 17.61 -3.66
N THR A 180 -8.23 17.45 -3.75
CA THR A 180 -9.14 18.48 -4.26
C THR A 180 -9.17 19.71 -3.36
N LYS A 181 -9.10 19.54 -2.05
CA LYS A 181 -9.03 20.65 -1.10
C LYS A 181 -7.68 21.37 -1.16
N SER A 182 -6.57 20.63 -1.31
CA SER A 182 -5.24 21.20 -1.47
C SER A 182 -5.18 22.15 -2.67
N THR A 183 -5.64 21.71 -3.84
CA THR A 183 -5.62 22.55 -5.05
C THR A 183 -6.47 23.82 -4.92
N LYS A 184 -7.58 23.76 -4.18
CA LYS A 184 -8.40 24.94 -3.86
C LYS A 184 -7.68 25.90 -2.90
N VAL A 185 -6.94 25.38 -1.91
CA VAL A 185 -6.14 26.21 -1.00
C VAL A 185 -5.04 26.91 -1.78
N ASP A 186 -4.33 26.21 -2.66
CA ASP A 186 -3.28 26.79 -3.50
C ASP A 186 -3.84 27.95 -4.35
N ALA A 187 -5.00 27.75 -4.98
CA ALA A 187 -5.66 28.79 -5.78
C ALA A 187 -6.08 30.02 -4.96
N LEU A 188 -6.58 29.82 -3.73
CA LEU A 188 -6.95 30.91 -2.83
C LEU A 188 -5.72 31.65 -2.29
N GLU A 189 -4.62 30.95 -2.08
CA GLU A 189 -3.34 31.56 -1.69
C GLU A 189 -2.83 32.49 -2.78
N ASP A 190 -2.87 32.05 -4.04
CA ASP A 190 -2.46 32.86 -5.19
C ASP A 190 -3.35 34.10 -5.37
N GLN A 191 -4.68 33.95 -5.24
CA GLN A 191 -5.59 35.10 -5.23
C GLN A 191 -5.28 36.08 -4.09
N SER A 192 -4.94 35.58 -2.90
CA SER A 192 -4.58 36.43 -1.76
C SER A 192 -3.30 37.21 -2.02
N LYS A 193 -2.30 36.61 -2.68
CA LYS A 193 -1.07 37.29 -3.12
C LYS A 193 -1.38 38.40 -4.13
N GLU A 194 -2.27 38.15 -5.09
CA GLU A 194 -2.71 39.16 -6.07
C GLU A 194 -3.43 40.34 -5.40
N HIS A 195 -4.38 40.06 -4.51
CA HIS A 195 -5.08 41.10 -3.76
C HIS A 195 -4.12 41.93 -2.89
N LEU A 196 -3.14 41.28 -2.25
CA LEU A 196 -2.10 41.99 -1.49
C LEU A 196 -1.27 42.93 -2.36
N ALA A 197 -0.89 42.50 -3.57
CA ALA A 197 -0.16 43.34 -4.51
C ALA A 197 -1.00 44.54 -4.97
N MET A 198 -2.30 44.33 -5.23
CA MET A 198 -3.24 45.41 -5.59
C MET A 198 -3.40 46.43 -4.46
N ILE A 199 -3.53 45.97 -3.20
CA ILE A 199 -3.62 46.85 -2.03
C ILE A 199 -2.37 47.73 -1.92
N LYS A 200 -1.16 47.13 -2.01
CA LYS A 200 0.10 47.89 -1.97
C LYS A 200 0.21 48.93 -3.09
N ALA A 201 -0.28 48.61 -4.29
CA ALA A 201 -0.32 49.55 -5.41
C ALA A 201 -1.28 50.73 -5.14
N LEU A 202 -2.44 50.45 -4.57
CA LEU A 202 -3.41 51.49 -4.18
C LEU A 202 -2.87 52.38 -3.05
N GLU A 203 -2.23 51.80 -2.02
CA GLU A 203 -1.57 52.53 -0.95
C GLU A 203 -0.49 53.47 -1.49
N SER A 204 0.33 52.99 -2.43
CA SER A 204 1.37 53.81 -3.08
C SER A 204 0.76 54.98 -3.86
N ARG A 205 -0.35 54.76 -4.57
CA ARG A 205 -1.10 55.82 -5.27
C ARG A 205 -1.73 56.83 -4.30
N LEU A 206 -2.23 56.36 -3.16
CA LEU A 206 -2.79 57.22 -2.13
C LEU A 206 -1.71 58.13 -1.52
N ALA A 207 -0.54 57.57 -1.21
CA ALA A 207 0.62 58.33 -0.73
C ALA A 207 1.05 59.40 -1.75
N GLN A 208 1.14 59.04 -3.03
CA GLN A 208 1.46 59.98 -4.11
C GLN A 208 0.42 61.11 -4.22
N PHE A 209 -0.87 60.79 -4.06
CA PHE A 209 -1.94 61.79 -4.09
C PHE A 209 -1.88 62.72 -2.87
N GLY A 210 -1.54 62.18 -1.69
CA GLY A 210 -1.29 62.96 -0.48
C GLY A 210 -0.15 63.97 -0.64
N ASP A 211 1.00 63.53 -1.16
CA ASP A 211 2.15 64.40 -1.41
C ASP A 211 1.84 65.50 -2.43
N ARG A 212 1.08 65.18 -3.48
CA ARG A 212 0.63 66.17 -4.47
C ARG A 212 -0.27 67.24 -3.85
N MET A 213 -1.15 66.87 -2.91
CA MET A 213 -1.98 67.84 -2.19
C MET A 213 -1.18 68.70 -1.22
N ASN A 214 -0.15 68.15 -0.59
CA ASN A 214 0.71 68.90 0.34
C ASN A 214 1.69 69.85 -0.38
N THR A 215 2.05 69.55 -1.64
CA THR A 215 2.92 70.39 -2.49
C THR A 215 2.16 71.43 -3.31
N ALA A 216 0.87 71.22 -3.58
CA ALA A 216 0.00 72.24 -4.12
C ALA A 216 -0.25 73.30 -3.04
N ASP A 217 0.21 74.54 -3.28
CA ASP A 217 0.15 75.65 -2.33
C ASP A 217 -1.21 75.72 -1.58
N PRO A 218 -1.25 75.35 -0.28
CA PRO A 218 -2.50 75.30 0.48
C PRO A 218 -3.20 76.66 0.57
N GLN A 219 -2.46 77.76 0.41
CA GLN A 219 -2.99 79.11 0.48
C GLN A 219 -3.96 79.40 -0.67
N SER A 220 -3.63 78.98 -1.90
CA SER A 220 -4.47 79.23 -3.06
C SER A 220 -5.88 78.61 -2.94
N SER A 221 -6.01 77.38 -2.45
CA SER A 221 -7.33 76.70 -2.35
C SER A 221 -8.23 77.23 -1.21
N LEU A 222 -7.63 77.63 -0.08
CA LEU A 222 -8.33 78.10 1.12
C LEU A 222 -9.02 79.46 0.93
N PHE A 223 -8.46 80.33 0.08
CA PHE A 223 -9.04 81.65 -0.21
C PHE A 223 -10.04 81.65 -1.39
N LEU A 224 -10.05 80.62 -2.23
CA LEU A 224 -10.94 80.54 -3.39
C LEU A 224 -12.38 80.17 -3.02
N LEU A 225 -12.58 79.29 -2.02
CA LEU A 225 -13.91 78.83 -1.59
C LEU A 225 -14.79 79.96 -1.06
N PRO A 226 -14.31 80.84 -0.14
CA PRO A 226 -15.06 82.01 0.29
C PRO A 226 -15.33 83.02 -0.83
N ARG A 227 -14.38 83.18 -1.77
CA ARG A 227 -14.53 84.08 -2.93
C ARG A 227 -15.57 83.58 -3.93
N LEU A 228 -15.60 82.28 -4.21
CA LEU A 228 -16.59 81.64 -5.06
C LEU A 228 -17.99 81.70 -4.45
N MET A 229 -18.12 81.43 -3.15
CA MET A 229 -19.40 81.57 -2.44
C MET A 229 -19.94 83.00 -2.52
N ARG A 230 -19.08 84.02 -2.37
CA ARG A 230 -19.47 85.42 -2.52
C ARG A 230 -19.88 85.76 -3.95
N ALA A 231 -19.12 85.31 -4.95
CA ALA A 231 -19.42 85.56 -6.37
C ALA A 231 -20.75 84.92 -6.81
N ALA A 232 -21.05 83.72 -6.32
CA ALA A 232 -22.32 83.04 -6.54
C ALA A 232 -23.49 83.79 -5.87
N HIS A 233 -23.29 84.30 -4.65
CA HIS A 233 -24.32 85.07 -3.94
C HIS A 233 -24.62 86.42 -4.61
N THR A 234 -23.64 87.02 -5.28
CA THR A 234 -23.81 88.24 -6.09
C THR A 234 -24.24 87.94 -7.53
N ASN A 235 -24.56 86.68 -7.86
CA ASN A 235 -24.92 86.19 -9.21
C ASN A 235 -23.96 86.62 -10.33
N SER A 236 -22.67 86.77 -10.01
CA SER A 236 -21.65 87.18 -10.97
C SER A 236 -21.10 85.97 -11.69
N THR A 237 -21.77 85.58 -12.78
CA THR A 237 -21.43 84.39 -13.58
C THR A 237 -20.01 84.43 -14.14
N GLU A 238 -19.52 85.60 -14.51
CA GLU A 238 -18.16 85.78 -15.06
C GLU A 238 -17.09 85.57 -13.99
N THR A 239 -17.29 86.05 -12.77
CA THR A 239 -16.35 85.85 -11.67
C THR A 239 -16.33 84.40 -11.22
N VAL A 240 -17.48 83.73 -11.24
CA VAL A 240 -17.58 82.28 -10.98
C VAL A 240 -16.81 81.50 -12.05
N ARG A 241 -16.94 81.87 -13.32
CA ARG A 241 -16.23 81.23 -14.44
C ARG A 241 -14.71 81.40 -14.32
N MET A 242 -14.25 82.61 -14.05
CA MET A 242 -12.83 82.93 -13.87
C MET A 242 -12.20 82.12 -12.71
N LEU A 243 -12.88 82.04 -11.56
CA LEU A 243 -12.41 81.30 -10.39
C LEU A 243 -12.42 79.76 -10.61
N LEU A 244 -13.32 79.26 -11.47
CA LEU A 244 -13.35 77.84 -11.88
C LEU A 244 -12.22 77.50 -12.85
N GLU A 245 -11.93 78.39 -13.80
CA GLU A 245 -10.82 78.23 -14.74
C GLU A 245 -9.45 78.30 -14.03
N GLU A 246 -9.30 79.18 -13.03
CA GLU A 246 -8.12 79.25 -12.15
C GLU A 246 -7.90 77.96 -11.34
N ARG A 247 -8.99 77.27 -10.94
CA ARG A 247 -8.93 75.99 -10.21
C ARG A 247 -8.64 74.78 -11.11
N LEU A 248 -9.07 74.81 -12.37
CA LEU A 248 -9.03 73.64 -13.25
C LEU A 248 -7.82 73.60 -14.19
N GLY A 249 -7.01 74.67 -14.26
CA GLY A 249 -5.77 74.67 -15.06
C GLY A 249 -6.01 74.20 -16.51
N VAL A 250 -7.10 74.67 -17.12
CA VAL A 250 -7.43 74.33 -18.52
C VAL A 250 -6.64 75.27 -19.42
N GLY A 251 -5.45 74.81 -19.82
CA GLY A 251 -4.60 75.57 -20.74
C GLY A 251 -3.25 74.91 -21.04
N GLN A 252 -3.26 73.66 -21.53
CA GLN A 252 -2.25 73.08 -22.44
C GLN A 252 -2.56 71.59 -22.69
N ARG A 253 -3.39 71.31 -23.70
CA ARG A 253 -3.27 70.10 -24.52
C ARG A 253 -3.19 70.59 -25.95
N ASP A 254 -1.97 70.80 -26.41
CA ASP A 254 -1.72 71.17 -27.79
C ASP A 254 -2.14 70.02 -28.71
N ALA A 255 -2.80 70.43 -29.77
CA ALA A 255 -3.29 69.60 -30.84
C ALA A 255 -2.14 68.92 -31.60
N GLN A 256 -2.22 67.60 -31.77
CA GLN A 256 -1.60 66.89 -32.91
C GLN A 256 -2.30 65.54 -33.16
N GLY A 257 -2.92 65.38 -34.34
CA GLY A 257 -3.09 64.10 -35.04
C GLY A 257 -4.49 63.45 -35.04
N PRO A 258 -4.98 62.88 -36.16
CA PRO A 258 -6.42 62.80 -36.54
C PRO A 258 -7.09 61.43 -36.23
N PRO A 259 -8.40 61.19 -36.54
CA PRO A 259 -9.16 60.07 -36.03
C PRO A 259 -8.87 58.78 -36.81
N GLY A 260 -8.29 57.80 -36.12
CA GLY A 260 -8.11 56.44 -36.60
C GLY A 260 -9.32 55.57 -36.25
N GLN A 261 -10.15 55.36 -37.25
CA GLN A 261 -11.13 54.28 -37.38
C GLN A 261 -10.45 52.92 -37.13
N GLU A 262 -10.68 52.26 -35.99
CA GLU A 262 -10.60 50.80 -35.84
C GLU A 262 -11.06 50.34 -34.45
N ARG A 263 -11.71 49.16 -34.42
CA ARG A 263 -12.25 48.43 -33.25
C ARG A 263 -13.66 48.75 -32.79
N LEU A 264 -14.59 48.69 -33.76
CA LEU A 264 -15.96 48.21 -33.54
C LEU A 264 -16.09 46.67 -33.69
N ASP A 265 -15.00 45.91 -33.49
CA ASP A 265 -15.01 44.46 -33.70
C ASP A 265 -15.26 43.63 -32.42
N TYR A 266 -15.35 44.26 -31.25
CA TYR A 266 -15.58 43.54 -29.99
C TYR A 266 -17.05 43.50 -29.50
N LEU A 267 -17.96 44.22 -30.18
CA LEU A 267 -19.39 44.21 -29.84
C LEU A 267 -20.24 43.29 -30.73
N MET A 268 -19.65 42.65 -31.74
CA MET A 268 -20.34 41.70 -32.63
C MET A 268 -20.13 40.22 -32.29
N ILE A 269 -19.31 39.87 -31.28
CA ILE A 269 -19.11 38.46 -30.85
C ILE A 269 -19.98 38.07 -29.64
N ALA A 270 -20.59 39.03 -28.93
CA ALA A 270 -21.45 38.75 -27.77
C ALA A 270 -22.95 38.51 -28.11
N ALA A 271 -23.31 38.47 -29.40
CA ALA A 271 -24.71 38.28 -29.85
C ALA A 271 -24.93 36.97 -30.63
N SER A 272 -24.02 35.99 -30.60
CA SER A 272 -24.21 34.71 -31.29
C SER A 272 -23.62 33.48 -30.59
N LEU A 273 -23.57 33.46 -29.26
CA LEU A 273 -23.45 32.22 -28.47
C LEU A 273 -24.43 32.25 -27.30
#